data_AF-A0AA47GA41-F1
#
_entry.id   AF-A0AA47GA41-F1
#
_cell.length_a   1.000
_cell.length_b   1.000
_cell.length_c   1.000
_cell.angle_alpha   90.00
_cell.angle_beta   90.00
_cell.angle_gamma   90.00
#
_symmetry.space_group_name_H-M   'P 1'
#
loop_
_entity.id
_entity.type
_entity.pdbx_description
1 polymer ?
#
loop_
_entity_poly.entity_id
_entity_poly.type
_entity_poly.pdbx_seq_one_letter_code
_entity_poly.pdbx_strand_id
1 'polypeptide(L)'
;MVGDSSGANIAAAMNIYDIESGNQWIKQQILLYPVVNMALKETPGYEWSLDEYDIHDNDEIITFIVKSLGIGVHYINKLYAKNVDLKDPLVSPPFNKCHRPLL
;
A
#
# COMPACT_ATOMS: atom_id res chain seq x y z
N MET A 1 -2.36 7.15 14.57
CA MET A 1 -2.87 7.50 13.24
C MET A 1 -3.59 6.30 12.66
N VAL A 2 -4.76 6.50 12.05
CA VAL A 2 -5.56 5.44 11.45
C VAL A 2 -5.82 5.82 10.00
N GLY A 3 -5.78 4.84 9.10
CA GLY A 3 -6.13 5.05 7.71
C GLY A 3 -6.48 3.75 7.02
N ASP A 4 -7.26 3.86 5.95
CA ASP A 4 -7.70 2.74 5.13
C ASP A 4 -7.37 2.98 3.66
N SER A 5 -7.13 1.92 2.88
CA SER A 5 -6.81 2.03 1.44
C SER A 5 -5.66 3.03 1.16
N SER A 6 -5.91 4.11 0.43
CA SER A 6 -4.94 5.20 0.19
C SER A 6 -4.72 6.10 1.41
N GLY A 7 -5.72 6.24 2.30
CA GLY A 7 -5.56 6.92 3.58
C GLY A 7 -4.56 6.22 4.50
N ALA A 8 -4.46 4.89 4.40
CA ALA A 8 -3.44 4.11 5.10
C ALA A 8 -2.02 4.40 4.58
N ASN A 9 -1.85 4.66 3.28
CA ASN A 9 -0.57 5.11 2.70
C ASN A 9 -0.14 6.44 3.32
N ILE A 10 -1.04 7.43 3.33
CA ILE A 10 -0.78 8.74 3.93
C ILE A 10 -0.44 8.60 5.42
N ALA A 11 -1.19 7.76 6.15
CA ALA A 11 -0.92 7.49 7.56
C ALA A 11 0.49 6.92 7.79
N ALA A 12 0.97 6.05 6.90
CA ALA A 12 2.31 5.50 6.94
C ALA A 12 3.39 6.53 6.56
N ALA A 13 3.18 7.30 5.49
CA ALA A 13 4.09 8.36 5.08
C ALA A 13 4.26 9.43 6.18
N MET A 14 3.17 9.83 6.84
CA MET A 14 3.23 10.80 7.96
C MET A 14 3.95 10.24 9.18
N ASN A 15 3.81 8.94 9.47
CA ASN A 15 4.58 8.30 10.53
C ASN A 15 6.08 8.27 10.23
N ILE A 16 6.45 7.95 8.98
CA ILE A 16 7.84 8.03 8.52
C ILE A 16 8.37 9.45 8.68
N TYR A 17 7.62 10.46 8.20
CA TYR A 17 8.00 11.86 8.29
C TYR A 17 8.13 12.36 9.74
N ASP A 18 7.23 11.96 10.64
CA ASP A 18 7.30 12.28 12.08
C ASP A 18 8.63 11.79 12.68
N ILE A 19 8.98 10.52 12.41
CA ILE A 19 10.23 9.90 12.87
C ILE A 19 11.46 10.61 12.27
N GLU A 20 11.49 10.81 10.95
CA GLU A 20 12.63 11.41 10.24
C GLU A 20 12.87 12.87 10.62
N SER A 21 11.81 13.59 10.96
CA SER A 21 11.88 14.97 11.46
C SER A 21 12.37 15.06 12.92
N GLY A 22 12.65 13.93 13.57
CA GLY A 22 13.00 13.87 15.00
C GLY A 22 11.83 14.16 15.93
N ASN A 23 10.61 14.23 15.37
CA ASN A 23 9.39 14.32 16.15
C ASN A 23 9.03 12.92 16.67
N GLN A 24 8.09 12.86 17.59
CA GLN A 24 7.57 11.60 18.14
C GLN A 24 6.10 11.79 18.48
N TRP A 25 5.34 12.48 17.64
CA TRP A 25 3.93 12.78 17.92
C TRP A 25 3.06 11.55 17.67
N ILE A 26 3.38 10.73 16.68
CA ILE A 26 2.61 9.54 16.34
C ILE A 26 3.10 8.36 17.21
N LYS A 27 2.26 7.97 18.18
CA LYS A 27 2.58 6.88 19.12
C LYS A 27 2.14 5.50 18.65
N GLN A 28 1.16 5.44 17.76
CA GLN A 28 0.57 4.20 17.27
C GLN A 28 -0.01 4.41 15.88
N GLN A 29 -0.01 3.34 15.09
CA GLN A 29 -0.56 3.32 13.74
C GLN A 29 -1.48 2.09 13.57
N ILE A 30 -2.62 2.29 12.92
CA ILE A 30 -3.54 1.22 12.50
C ILE A 30 -3.80 1.40 11.02
N LEU A 31 -3.49 0.38 10.22
CA LEU A 31 -3.64 0.40 8.76
C LEU A 31 -4.63 -0.66 8.33
N LEU A 32 -5.70 -0.23 7.67
CA LEU A 32 -6.72 -1.13 7.15
C LEU A 32 -6.51 -1.28 5.65
N TYR A 33 -6.29 -2.51 5.17
CA TYR A 33 -6.08 -2.85 3.76
C TYR A 33 -5.21 -1.81 2.99
N PRO A 34 -3.96 -1.58 3.43
CA PRO A 34 -3.16 -0.43 2.99
C PRO A 34 -2.65 -0.52 1.55
N VAL A 35 -2.73 0.59 0.80
CA VAL A 35 -2.09 0.74 -0.51
C VAL A 35 -0.71 1.39 -0.34
N VAL A 36 0.26 0.66 0.21
CA VAL A 36 1.58 1.22 0.59
C VAL A 36 2.69 0.99 -0.43
N ASN A 37 2.44 0.26 -1.51
CA ASN A 37 3.47 -0.13 -2.48
C ASN A 37 3.13 0.35 -3.89
N MET A 38 3.35 1.64 -4.12
CA MET A 38 3.07 2.27 -5.41
C MET A 38 4.09 1.87 -6.48
N ALA A 39 5.30 1.44 -6.09
CA ALA A 39 6.33 0.98 -7.02
C ALA A 39 6.14 -0.47 -7.49
N LEU A 40 5.07 -1.17 -7.06
CA LEU A 40 4.80 -2.58 -7.38
C LEU A 40 5.99 -3.51 -7.06
N LYS A 41 6.71 -3.23 -5.97
CA LYS A 41 7.79 -4.09 -5.50
C LYS A 41 7.23 -5.38 -4.94
N GLU A 42 7.63 -6.54 -5.44
CA GLU A 42 7.33 -7.79 -4.71
C GLU A 42 7.85 -7.67 -3.27
N THR A 43 6.93 -7.74 -2.33
CA THR A 43 7.21 -7.53 -0.91
C THR A 43 6.99 -8.88 -0.23
N PRO A 44 8.06 -9.53 0.27
CA PRO A 44 7.93 -10.83 0.91
C PRO A 44 6.91 -10.82 2.04
N GLY A 45 5.96 -11.76 2.03
CA GLY A 45 4.86 -11.85 3.00
C GLY A 45 3.63 -11.00 2.67
N TYR A 46 3.64 -10.30 1.54
CA TYR A 46 2.52 -9.53 0.99
C TYR A 46 2.24 -9.94 -0.46
N GLU A 47 2.62 -11.15 -0.85
CA GLU A 47 2.17 -11.76 -2.09
C GLU A 47 0.65 -11.91 -2.08
N TRP A 48 0.04 -11.82 -3.25
CA TRP A 48 -1.38 -12.10 -3.45
C TRP A 48 -1.51 -13.11 -4.58
N SER A 49 -2.32 -14.15 -4.37
CA SER A 49 -2.77 -15.04 -5.43
C SER A 49 -4.30 -15.04 -5.53
N LEU A 50 -4.81 -15.23 -6.75
CA LEU A 50 -6.22 -15.52 -6.96
C LEU A 50 -6.62 -16.86 -6.31
N ASP A 51 -5.67 -17.79 -6.17
CA ASP A 51 -5.87 -19.12 -5.58
C ASP A 51 -6.18 -19.07 -4.07
N GLU A 52 -5.94 -17.92 -3.42
CA GLU A 52 -6.30 -17.68 -2.02
C GLU A 52 -7.79 -17.35 -1.83
N TYR A 53 -8.51 -17.07 -2.93
CA TYR A 53 -9.94 -16.75 -2.88
C TYR A 53 -10.78 -18.00 -3.10
N ASP A 54 -11.72 -18.23 -2.18
CA ASP A 54 -12.70 -19.30 -2.28
C ASP A 54 -13.91 -18.81 -3.09
N ILE A 55 -13.88 -19.04 -4.41
CA ILE A 55 -14.88 -18.54 -5.38
C ILE A 55 -15.87 -19.66 -5.74
N HIS A 56 -17.10 -19.56 -5.22
CA HIS A 56 -18.13 -20.58 -5.43
C HIS A 56 -19.10 -20.30 -6.58
N ASP A 57 -19.22 -19.04 -7.01
CA ASP A 57 -20.19 -18.59 -8.03
C ASP A 57 -19.67 -17.36 -8.78
N ASN A 58 -20.08 -17.17 -10.04
CA ASN A 58 -19.71 -16.02 -10.88
C ASN A 58 -18.19 -15.84 -11.11
N ASP A 59 -17.45 -16.94 -11.20
CA ASP A 59 -15.98 -16.95 -11.32
C ASP A 59 -15.45 -16.00 -12.40
N GLU A 60 -16.02 -16.01 -13.61
CA GLU A 60 -15.57 -15.12 -14.68
C GLU A 60 -15.68 -13.63 -14.30
N ILE A 61 -16.78 -13.23 -13.66
CA ILE A 61 -17.03 -11.83 -13.28
C ILE A 61 -16.12 -11.44 -12.11
N ILE A 62 -16.00 -12.29 -11.10
CA ILE A 62 -15.16 -12.04 -9.93
C ILE A 62 -13.70 -11.96 -10.35
N THR A 63 -13.24 -12.95 -11.12
CA THR A 63 -11.88 -12.98 -11.69
C THR A 63 -11.62 -11.74 -12.54
N PHE A 64 -12.58 -11.32 -13.37
CA PHE A 64 -12.46 -10.10 -14.16
C PHE A 64 -12.33 -8.85 -13.29
N ILE A 65 -13.16 -8.68 -12.26
CA ILE A 65 -13.14 -7.51 -11.38
C ILE A 65 -11.83 -7.47 -10.57
N VAL A 66 -11.41 -8.59 -9.98
CA VAL A 66 -10.18 -8.69 -9.17
C VAL A 66 -8.95 -8.37 -10.03
N LYS A 67 -8.84 -8.96 -11.22
CA LYS A 67 -7.74 -8.64 -12.16
C LYS A 67 -7.80 -7.18 -12.62
N SER A 68 -8.99 -6.64 -12.87
CA SER A 68 -9.18 -5.24 -13.29
C SER A 68 -8.78 -4.25 -12.20
N LEU A 69 -9.03 -4.57 -10.92
CA LEU A 69 -8.57 -3.75 -9.79
C LEU A 69 -7.04 -3.72 -9.72
N GLY A 70 -6.37 -4.86 -9.93
CA GLY A 70 -4.90 -4.93 -10.01
C GLY A 70 -4.33 -4.02 -11.11
N ILE A 71 -4.97 -3.97 -12.28
CA ILE A 71 -4.60 -3.06 -13.38
C ILE A 71 -4.91 -1.59 -13.03
N GLY A 72 -6.01 -1.35 -12.31
CA GLY A 72 -6.45 -0.01 -11.89
C GLY A 72 -5.42 0.72 -11.04
N VAL A 73 -4.65 0.00 -10.21
CA VAL A 73 -3.54 0.58 -9.41
C VAL A 73 -2.52 1.29 -10.31
N HIS A 74 -2.26 0.77 -11.51
CA HIS A 74 -1.35 1.35 -12.48
C HIS A 74 -1.85 2.72 -13.02
N TYR A 75 -3.17 2.87 -13.16
CA TYR A 75 -3.80 4.14 -13.55
C TYR A 75 -3.84 5.14 -12.39
N ILE A 76 -4.07 4.65 -11.16
CA ILE A 76 -4.02 5.47 -9.94
C ILE A 76 -2.62 6.08 -9.78
N ASN A 77 -1.55 5.31 -10.00
CA ASN A 77 -0.18 5.84 -9.98
C ASN A 77 0.02 7.00 -10.98
N LYS A 78 -0.52 6.90 -12.20
CA LYS A 78 -0.43 7.99 -13.19
C LYS A 78 -1.17 9.27 -12.77
N LEU A 79 -2.26 9.13 -12.02
CA LEU A 79 -3.07 10.26 -11.54
C LEU A 79 -2.45 10.92 -10.30
N TYR A 80 -1.99 10.11 -9.34
CA TYR A 80 -1.61 10.58 -8.00
C TYR A 80 -0.09 10.73 -7.79
N ALA A 81 0.75 10.11 -8.62
CA ALA A 81 2.21 10.09 -8.48
C ALA A 81 2.93 10.64 -9.72
N LYS A 82 2.38 11.70 -10.32
CA LYS A 82 2.95 12.31 -11.52
C LYS A 82 4.27 13.03 -11.17
N ASN A 83 5.37 12.64 -11.82
CA ASN A 83 6.72 13.20 -11.64
C ASN A 83 7.36 13.01 -10.25
N VAL A 84 6.94 12.00 -9.49
CA VAL A 84 7.59 11.61 -8.21
C VAL A 84 8.25 10.25 -8.34
N ASP A 85 9.32 10.03 -7.57
CA ASP A 85 9.94 8.71 -7.49
C ASP A 85 9.02 7.76 -6.73
N LEU A 86 8.53 6.73 -7.40
CA LEU A 86 7.65 5.73 -6.79
C LEU A 86 8.35 4.95 -5.67
N LYS A 87 9.68 4.92 -5.64
CA LYS A 87 10.48 4.27 -4.60
C LYS A 87 10.76 5.17 -3.40
N ASP A 88 10.34 6.44 -3.45
CA ASP A 88 10.42 7.34 -2.29
C ASP A 88 9.62 6.73 -1.12
N PRO A 89 10.19 6.58 0.08
CA PRO A 89 9.49 6.07 1.26
C PRO A 89 8.22 6.85 1.65
N LEU A 90 8.08 8.11 1.25
CA LEU A 90 6.87 8.90 1.47
C LEU A 90 5.77 8.63 0.42
N VAL A 91 6.11 7.93 -0.66
CA VAL A 91 5.17 7.47 -1.71
C VAL A 91 4.89 5.97 -1.57
N SER A 92 5.95 5.18 -1.37
CA SER A 92 5.91 3.75 -1.09
C SER A 92 6.62 3.43 0.24
N PRO A 93 5.93 3.54 1.38
CA PRO A 93 6.46 3.25 2.72
C PRO A 93 7.32 1.99 2.90
N PRO A 94 7.07 0.84 2.23
CA PRO A 94 7.89 -0.36 2.34
C PRO A 94 9.32 -0.21 1.82
N PHE A 95 9.65 0.88 1.12
CA PHE A 95 11.02 1.20 0.73
C PHE A 95 11.83 1.85 1.85
N ASN A 96 11.20 2.20 2.98
CA ASN A 96 11.92 2.71 4.14
C ASN A 96 12.87 1.63 4.72
N LYS A 97 14.15 1.99 4.87
CA LYS A 97 15.20 1.15 5.43
C LYS A 97 15.01 0.87 6.93
N CYS A 98 14.22 1.68 7.63
CA CYS A 98 13.87 1.45 9.02
C CYS A 98 12.70 0.44 9.10
N HIS A 99 13.00 -0.83 8.80
CA HIS A 99 12.05 -1.92 9.01
C HIS A 99 11.92 -2.17 10.52
N ARG A 100 10.91 -1.56 11.15
CA ARG A 100 10.19 -2.24 12.22
C ARG A 100 9.02 -2.93 11.51
N PRO A 101 8.88 -4.27 11.60
CA PRO A 101 7.83 -4.97 10.89
C PRO A 101 6.48 -4.32 11.23
N LEU A 102 5.72 -4.00 10.19
CA LEU A 102 4.29 -3.75 10.32
C LEU A 102 3.67 -5.13 10.55
N LEU A 103 3.78 -5.62 11.79
CA LEU A 103 3.07 -6.69 12.50
C LEU A 103 3.85 -7.03 13.77
#